data_AF-A0A2D8HW37-F1
#
_entry.id   AF-A0A2D8HW37-F1
#
_cell.length_a   1.000
_cell.length_b   1.000
_cell.length_c   1.000
_cell.angle_alpha   90.00
_cell.angle_beta   90.00
_cell.angle_gamma   90.00
#
_symmetry.space_group_name_H-M   'P 1'
#
loop_
_entity.id
_entity.type
_entity.pdbx_description
1 polymer ?
#
loop_
_entity_poly.entity_id
_entity_poly.type
_entity_poly.pdbx_seq_one_letter_code
_entity_poly.pdbx_strand_id
1 'polypeptide(L)'
;ATPEQLARLTPHLNALTRYIQKRQRESGQSFVSRTKLTPGQYHHEPTVVFRVVLANPLTTDEMLQEVLNEQRQIASKATSLRGALHTEMRELGMLT
;
A
#
# COMPACT_ATOMS: atom_id res chain seq x y z
N ALA A 1 12.93 -5.79 10.56
CA ALA A 1 13.37 -6.24 9.23
C ALA A 1 14.81 -5.81 9.04
N THR A 2 15.66 -6.67 8.49
CA THR A 2 17.04 -6.31 8.12
C THR A 2 17.06 -5.32 6.94
N PRO A 3 18.17 -4.61 6.68
CA PRO A 3 18.29 -3.76 5.50
C PRO A 3 18.01 -4.51 4.20
N GLU A 4 18.47 -5.76 4.11
CA GLU A 4 18.19 -6.65 2.97
C GLU A 4 16.70 -6.95 2.83
N GLN A 5 16.01 -7.30 3.92
CA GLN A 5 14.56 -7.52 3.92
C GLN A 5 13.80 -6.27 3.47
N LEU A 6 14.23 -5.08 3.91
CA LEU A 6 13.61 -3.81 3.50
C LEU A 6 13.80 -3.55 2.00
N ALA A 7 15.02 -3.69 1.48
CA ALA A 7 15.33 -3.48 0.07
C ALA A 7 14.57 -4.47 -0.84
N ARG A 8 14.44 -5.73 -0.39
CA ARG A 8 13.74 -6.78 -1.14
C ARG A 8 12.22 -6.65 -1.08
N LEU A 9 11.63 -6.30 0.07
CA LEU A 9 10.16 -6.20 0.21
C LEU A 9 9.56 -4.88 -0.28
N THR A 10 10.26 -3.77 -0.14
CA THR A 10 9.70 -2.44 -0.43
C THR A 10 9.21 -2.30 -1.88
N PRO A 11 9.89 -2.83 -2.91
CA PRO A 11 9.38 -2.84 -4.29
C PRO A 11 8.00 -3.52 -4.43
N HIS A 12 7.77 -4.63 -3.72
CA HIS A 12 6.50 -5.37 -3.75
C HIS A 12 5.39 -4.61 -3.03
N LEU A 13 5.67 -4.05 -1.85
CA LEU A 13 4.72 -3.19 -1.12
C LEU A 13 4.36 -1.95 -1.94
N ASN A 14 5.35 -1.32 -2.57
CA ASN A 14 5.15 -0.20 -3.47
C ASN A 14 4.25 -0.55 -4.67
N ALA A 15 4.43 -1.75 -5.24
CA ALA A 15 3.59 -2.22 -6.34
C ALA A 15 2.13 -2.41 -5.90
N LEU A 16 1.90 -2.95 -4.71
CA LEU A 16 0.56 -3.07 -4.12
C LEU A 16 -0.08 -1.70 -3.89
N THR A 17 0.61 -0.75 -3.27
CA THR A 17 0.07 0.61 -3.05
C THR A 17 -0.29 1.29 -4.38
N ARG A 18 0.55 1.15 -5.42
CA ARG A 18 0.25 1.68 -6.76
C ARG A 18 -0.98 1.02 -7.39
N TYR A 19 -1.08 -0.30 -7.29
CA TYR A 19 -2.23 -1.05 -7.80
C TYR A 19 -3.53 -0.60 -7.12
N ILE A 20 -3.53 -0.54 -5.79
CA ILE A 20 -4.71 -0.14 -5.00
C ILE A 20 -5.16 1.26 -5.40
N GLN A 21 -4.23 2.22 -5.43
CA GLN A 21 -4.53 3.60 -5.78
C GLN A 21 -5.08 3.75 -7.21
N LYS A 22 -4.51 3.01 -8.18
CA LYS A 22 -4.98 3.04 -9.57
C LYS A 22 -6.41 2.52 -9.68
N ARG A 23 -6.71 1.38 -9.05
CA ARG A 23 -8.05 0.77 -9.07
C ARG A 23 -9.09 1.60 -8.31
N GLN A 24 -8.72 2.20 -7.18
CA GLN A 24 -9.58 3.11 -6.43
C GLN A 24 -9.92 4.36 -7.27
N ARG A 25 -8.93 4.93 -7.98
CA ARG A 25 -9.19 6.02 -8.92
C ARG A 25 -10.13 5.61 -10.07
N GLU A 26 -9.95 4.40 -10.61
CA GLU A 26 -10.77 3.87 -11.70
C GLU A 26 -12.21 3.54 -11.28
N SER A 27 -12.46 3.22 -9.99
CA SER A 27 -13.81 2.94 -9.47
C SER A 27 -14.67 4.21 -9.40
N GLY A 28 -14.04 5.37 -9.18
CA GLY A 28 -14.70 6.66 -9.01
C GLY A 28 -15.47 6.81 -7.69
N GLN A 29 -15.42 5.83 -6.79
CA GLN A 29 -16.15 5.85 -5.51
C GLN A 29 -15.48 6.73 -4.47
N SER A 30 -14.15 6.66 -4.39
CA SER A 30 -13.35 7.51 -3.51
C SER A 30 -11.99 7.78 -4.14
N PHE A 31 -11.23 8.74 -3.58
CA PHE A 31 -9.90 9.05 -4.08
C PHE A 31 -8.91 9.33 -2.95
N VAL A 32 -7.91 8.46 -2.81
CA VAL A 32 -6.73 8.69 -1.99
C VAL A 32 -5.50 8.80 -2.88
N SER A 33 -4.75 9.89 -2.71
CA SER A 33 -3.50 10.10 -3.46
C SER A 33 -2.38 9.22 -2.91
N ARG A 34 -1.25 9.15 -3.62
CA ARG A 34 -0.02 8.51 -3.13
C ARG A 34 1.18 9.43 -3.32
N THR A 35 2.16 9.31 -2.43
CA THR A 35 3.43 10.03 -2.50
C THR A 35 4.60 9.07 -2.31
N LYS A 36 5.81 9.50 -2.66
CA LYS A 36 7.06 8.75 -2.43
C LYS A 36 7.86 9.46 -1.34
N LEU A 37 8.30 8.71 -0.34
CA LEU A 37 9.14 9.17 0.77
C LEU A 37 10.43 8.34 0.83
N THR A 38 11.46 8.86 1.51
CA THR A 38 12.75 8.17 1.75
C THR A 38 13.12 8.26 3.25
N PRO A 39 12.32 7.66 4.14
CA PRO A 39 12.49 7.83 5.58
C PRO A 39 13.75 7.12 6.09
N GLY A 40 14.47 7.75 7.04
CA GLY A 40 15.72 7.21 7.58
C GLY A 40 15.56 5.85 8.26
N GLN A 41 14.42 5.61 8.94
CA GLN A 41 14.13 4.32 9.60
C GLN A 41 14.03 3.13 8.63
N TYR A 42 13.88 3.37 7.32
CA TYR A 42 13.88 2.34 6.28
C TYR A 42 15.13 2.45 5.39
N HIS A 43 16.25 2.91 5.94
CA HIS A 43 17.52 3.11 5.22
C HIS A 43 17.37 3.96 3.95
N HIS A 44 16.47 4.94 3.98
CA HIS A 44 16.14 5.80 2.84
C HIS A 44 15.60 5.05 1.60
N GLU A 45 15.13 3.82 1.77
CA GLU A 45 14.49 3.05 0.70
C GLU A 45 13.26 3.81 0.15
N PRO A 46 13.17 4.06 -1.17
CA PRO A 46 12.06 4.79 -1.77
C PRO A 46 10.71 4.10 -1.53
N THR A 47 9.91 4.65 -0.62
CA THR A 47 8.65 4.04 -0.16
C THR A 47 7.45 4.81 -0.68
N VAL A 48 6.51 4.11 -1.32
CA VAL A 48 5.25 4.66 -1.83
C VAL A 48 4.15 4.43 -0.81
N VAL A 49 3.60 5.54 -0.29
CA VAL A 49 2.55 5.53 0.73
C VAL A 49 1.31 6.25 0.23
N PHE A 50 0.15 5.91 0.81
CA PHE A 50 -1.06 6.71 0.65
C PHE A 50 -0.90 8.06 1.35
N ARG A 51 -1.44 9.11 0.74
CA ARG A 51 -1.49 10.46 1.30
C ARG A 51 -2.93 10.95 1.27
N VAL A 52 -3.48 11.14 2.46
CA VAL A 52 -4.85 11.59 2.72
C VAL A 52 -4.82 13.02 3.24
N VAL A 53 -5.77 13.85 2.80
CA VAL A 53 -6.00 15.20 3.33
C VAL A 53 -7.46 15.28 3.74
N LEU A 54 -7.71 15.56 5.02
CA LEU A 54 -9.06 15.70 5.58
C LEU A 54 -9.45 17.17 5.56
N ALA A 55 -9.94 17.65 4.41
CA ALA A 55 -10.34 19.05 4.23
C ALA A 55 -11.85 19.24 4.05
N ASN A 56 -12.60 18.17 3.76
CA ASN A 56 -14.05 18.26 3.60
C ASN A 56 -14.72 18.19 4.99
N PRO A 57 -15.41 19.24 5.45
CA PRO A 57 -16.08 19.24 6.76
C PRO A 57 -17.25 18.26 6.85
N LEU A 58 -17.70 17.70 5.73
CA LEU A 58 -18.74 16.67 5.67
C LEU A 58 -18.17 15.24 5.71
N THR A 59 -16.85 15.08 5.81
CA THR A 59 -16.24 13.75 5.95
C THR A 59 -16.55 13.20 7.34
N THR A 60 -17.20 12.04 7.39
CA THR A 60 -17.49 11.31 8.63
C THR A 60 -16.54 10.13 8.81
N ASP A 61 -16.49 9.57 10.01
CA ASP A 61 -15.68 8.38 10.30
C ASP A 61 -16.14 7.17 9.48
N GLU A 62 -17.44 7.04 9.21
CA GLU A 62 -17.99 5.99 8.34
C GLU A 62 -17.41 6.06 6.93
N MET A 63 -17.33 7.27 6.35
CA MET A 63 -16.70 7.46 5.03
C MET A 63 -15.22 7.06 5.04
N LEU A 64 -14.50 7.33 6.14
CA LEU A 64 -13.11 6.90 6.28
C LEU A 64 -12.99 5.38 6.34
N GLN A 65 -13.91 4.70 7.03
CA GLN A 65 -13.95 3.24 7.06
C GLN A 65 -14.30 2.64 5.70
N GLU A 66 -15.21 3.26 4.95
CA GLU A 66 -15.53 2.86 3.58
C GLU A 66 -14.29 2.93 2.66
N VAL A 67 -13.51 4.00 2.75
CA VAL A 67 -12.24 4.15 2.01
C VAL A 67 -11.26 3.02 2.35
N LEU A 68 -11.08 2.69 3.63
CA LEU A 68 -10.20 1.60 4.06
C LEU A 68 -10.71 0.23 3.59
N ASN A 69 -12.04 0.02 3.65
CA ASN A 69 -12.67 -1.21 3.19
C ASN A 69 -12.53 -1.39 1.68
N GLU A 70 -12.72 -0.34 0.89
CA GLU A 70 -12.48 -0.34 -0.55
C GLU A 70 -11.02 -0.73 -0.85
N GLN A 71 -10.05 -0.11 -0.16
CA GLN A 71 -8.63 -0.41 -0.35
C GLN A 71 -8.30 -1.88 -0.04
N ARG A 72 -8.87 -2.44 1.04
CA ARG A 72 -8.71 -3.87 1.39
C ARG A 72 -9.34 -4.79 0.33
N GLN A 73 -10.53 -4.46 -0.15
CA GLN A 73 -11.22 -5.22 -1.20
C GLN A 73 -10.47 -5.18 -2.54
N ILE A 74 -9.84 -4.05 -2.87
CA ILE A 74 -8.99 -3.96 -4.05
C ILE A 74 -7.71 -4.78 -3.84
N ALA A 75 -7.06 -4.65 -2.67
CA ALA A 75 -5.84 -5.39 -2.35
C ALA A 75 -6.06 -6.90 -2.43
N SER A 76 -7.20 -7.42 -1.97
CA SER A 76 -7.48 -8.86 -2.00
C SER A 76 -7.51 -9.43 -3.42
N LYS A 77 -7.89 -8.61 -4.42
CA LYS A 77 -7.93 -8.94 -5.86
C LYS A 77 -6.55 -8.88 -6.54
N ALA A 78 -5.52 -8.37 -5.86
CA ALA A 78 -4.16 -8.26 -6.38
C ALA A 78 -3.40 -9.60 -6.29
N THR A 79 -3.98 -10.70 -6.76
CA THR A 79 -3.51 -12.09 -6.52
C THR A 79 -2.05 -12.28 -6.92
N SER A 80 -1.64 -11.80 -8.10
CA SER A 80 -0.25 -11.92 -8.57
C SER A 80 0.74 -11.13 -7.72
N LEU A 81 0.42 -9.88 -7.37
CA LEU A 81 1.28 -9.04 -6.54
C LEU A 81 1.40 -9.58 -5.11
N ARG A 82 0.29 -10.07 -4.54
CA ARG A 82 0.27 -10.73 -3.23
C ARG A 82 1.06 -12.04 -3.26
N GLY A 83 0.95 -12.81 -4.34
CA GLY A 83 1.73 -14.03 -4.55
C GLY A 83 3.23 -13.74 -4.57
N ALA A 84 3.65 -12.76 -5.38
CA ALA A 84 5.05 -12.34 -5.44
C ALA A 84 5.58 -11.85 -4.09
N LEU A 85 4.81 -11.03 -3.36
CA LEU A 85 5.18 -10.60 -2.00
C LEU A 85 5.32 -11.80 -1.04
N HIS A 86 4.38 -12.76 -1.09
CA HIS A 86 4.45 -13.96 -0.25
C HIS A 86 5.66 -14.85 -0.57
N THR A 87 6.01 -15.00 -1.85
CA THR A 87 7.23 -15.73 -2.25
C THR A 87 8.46 -15.03 -1.69
N GLU A 88 8.58 -13.71 -1.89
CA GLU A 88 9.69 -12.91 -1.38
C GLU A 88 9.85 -13.04 0.14
N MET A 89 8.72 -12.95 0.87
CA MET A 89 8.70 -13.12 2.32
C MET A 89 9.15 -14.51 2.77
N ARG A 90 8.82 -15.58 2.01
CA ARG A 90 9.29 -16.94 2.31
C ARG A 90 10.79 -17.10 2.08
N GLU A 91 11.30 -16.58 0.98
CA GLU A 91 12.74 -16.60 0.69
C GLU A 91 13.57 -15.85 1.73
N LEU A 92 13.02 -14.76 2.28
CA LEU A 92 13.61 -13.99 3.36
C LEU A 92 13.45 -14.62 4.76
N GLY A 93 12.84 -15.81 4.86
CA GLY A 93 12.58 -16.50 6.13
C GLY A 93 11.59 -15.77 7.04
N MET A 94 10.73 -14.91 6.48
CA MET A 94 9.76 -14.09 7.24
C MET A 94 8.39 -14.75 7.40
N LEU A 95 8.16 -15.86 6.71
CA LEU A 95 6.97 -16.69 6.83
C LEU A 95 7.41 -18.15 6.93
N THR A 96 6.79 -18.87 7.87
CA THR A 96 6.87 -20.34 7.97
C THR A 96 5.98 -21.01 6.94
#